data_AF-A0A3N9U200-F1
#
_entry.id   AF-A0A3N9U200-F1
#
_cell.length_a   1.000
_cell.length_b   1.000
_cell.length_c   1.000
_cell.angle_alpha   90.00
_cell.angle_beta   90.00
_cell.angle_gamma   90.00
#
_symmetry.space_group_name_H-M   'P 1'
#
loop_
_entity.id
_entity.type
_entity.pdbx_description
1 polymer ?
#
loop_
_entity_poly.entity_id
_entity_poly.type
_entity_poly.pdbx_seq_one_letter_code
_entity_poly.pdbx_strand_id
1 'polypeptide(L)'
;MDNLSIGVDIATSLAILGAFVSWTLDNHRQRRMAREVGINDQARAIAVTKVQETTIQLSKDFNSMITNAGKIERRLNRLWKQDGVDAVQRHIEQNDDYLEEVGEYLQAFKDEVSRYYESCHVHKYLLFPVLGSLPEGDGMVASIKSDFDDIARCHDEINSGYAHLLRELEGAVKIADRLAKVDEQDPEHAALKKKLVNAVSSIAYDPDYKEFIHYFIPDGQEEAFYREYDNREIQDQELSGVVIGNLYGTLIKRPARAQAMCLLLARQSIQRTRTECKEVLCSLSAVASVLLSRNEESTLSAEIAKLKSDDYFALDREIR
;
A
#
# COMPACT_ATOMS: atom_id res chain seq x y z
N MET A 1 58.73 -47.09 -57.16
CA MET A 1 58.33 -45.89 -56.41
C MET A 1 56.84 -45.79 -56.59
N ASP A 2 56.04 -46.11 -55.58
CA ASP A 2 54.60 -45.82 -55.51
C ASP A 2 54.12 -46.19 -54.11
N ASN A 3 54.20 -45.24 -53.17
CA ASN A 3 53.57 -45.37 -51.85
C ASN A 3 53.32 -44.01 -51.18
N LEU A 4 53.27 -42.91 -51.94
CA LEU A 4 53.14 -41.56 -51.36
C LEU A 4 51.83 -40.82 -51.69
N SER A 5 50.88 -41.39 -52.43
CA SER A 5 49.61 -40.70 -52.75
C SER A 5 48.36 -41.24 -52.03
N ILE A 6 48.42 -42.41 -51.38
CA ILE A 6 47.24 -43.03 -50.74
C ILE A 6 46.99 -42.47 -49.33
N GLY A 7 48.03 -42.01 -48.62
CA GLY A 7 47.90 -41.46 -47.26
C GLY A 7 47.37 -40.02 -47.19
N VAL A 8 47.55 -39.22 -48.24
CA VAL A 8 47.10 -37.82 -48.30
C VAL A 8 45.60 -37.72 -48.61
N ASP A 9 45.07 -38.63 -49.43
CA ASP A 9 43.67 -38.58 -49.89
C ASP A 9 42.68 -39.06 -48.80
N ILE A 10 43.08 -40.04 -47.98
CA ILE A 10 42.27 -40.56 -46.88
C ILE A 10 42.21 -39.57 -45.71
N ALA A 11 43.33 -38.91 -45.38
CA ALA A 11 43.38 -37.90 -44.32
C ALA A 11 42.56 -36.66 -44.68
N THR A 12 42.61 -36.23 -45.95
CA THR A 12 41.82 -35.10 -46.45
C THR A 12 40.33 -35.43 -46.47
N SER A 13 39.97 -36.65 -46.87
CA SER A 13 38.59 -37.15 -46.85
C SER A 13 38.02 -37.25 -45.43
N LEU A 14 38.81 -37.70 -44.46
CA LEU A 14 38.43 -37.73 -43.03
C LEU A 14 38.29 -36.32 -42.44
N ALA A 15 39.15 -35.38 -42.84
CA ALA A 15 39.05 -33.99 -42.43
C ALA A 15 37.78 -33.31 -42.98
N ILE A 16 37.41 -33.59 -44.23
CA ILE A 16 36.17 -33.08 -44.85
C ILE A 16 34.93 -33.65 -44.13
N LEU A 17 34.92 -34.95 -43.82
CA LEU A 17 33.83 -35.58 -43.06
C LEU A 17 33.73 -35.02 -41.63
N GLY A 18 34.86 -34.83 -40.95
CA GLY A 18 34.91 -34.20 -39.63
C GLY A 18 34.40 -32.76 -39.64
N ALA A 19 34.81 -31.96 -40.63
CA ALA A 19 34.35 -30.58 -40.81
C ALA A 19 32.84 -30.51 -41.11
N PHE A 20 32.32 -31.42 -41.93
CA PHE A 20 30.89 -31.51 -42.22
C PHE A 20 30.07 -31.86 -40.98
N VAL A 21 30.49 -32.85 -40.18
CA VAL A 21 29.80 -33.22 -38.93
C VAL A 21 29.84 -32.09 -37.90
N SER A 22 30.99 -31.44 -37.71
CA SER A 22 31.13 -30.29 -36.80
C SER A 22 30.24 -29.14 -37.23
N TRP A 23 30.25 -28.80 -38.53
CA TRP A 23 29.38 -27.76 -39.08
C TRP A 23 27.90 -28.07 -38.86
N THR A 24 27.48 -29.32 -39.08
CA THR A 24 26.07 -29.72 -38.92
C THR A 24 25.63 -29.63 -37.45
N LEU A 25 26.49 -30.03 -36.51
CA LEU A 25 26.23 -29.92 -35.07
C LEU A 25 26.19 -28.46 -34.60
N ASP A 26 27.13 -27.64 -35.05
CA ASP A 26 27.14 -26.21 -34.74
C ASP A 26 25.94 -25.49 -35.36
N ASN A 27 25.55 -25.84 -36.58
CA ASN A 27 24.37 -25.27 -37.23
C ASN A 27 23.06 -25.71 -36.53
N HIS A 28 22.98 -26.95 -36.02
CA HIS A 28 21.86 -27.39 -35.19
C HIS A 28 21.81 -26.68 -33.83
N ARG A 29 22.95 -26.48 -33.17
CA ARG A 29 23.05 -25.71 -31.92
C ARG A 29 22.67 -24.26 -32.15
N GLN A 30 23.21 -23.61 -33.18
CA GLN A 30 22.88 -22.24 -33.56
C GLN A 30 21.39 -22.08 -33.92
N ARG A 31 20.77 -23.05 -34.61
CA ARG A 31 19.32 -23.03 -34.88
C ARG A 31 18.47 -23.22 -33.64
N ARG A 32 18.90 -24.06 -32.69
CA ARG A 32 18.21 -24.20 -31.39
C ARG A 32 18.32 -22.93 -30.58
N MET A 33 19.53 -22.37 -30.47
CA MET A 33 19.75 -21.07 -29.82
C MET A 33 18.95 -19.96 -30.48
N ALA A 34 18.92 -19.88 -31.82
CA ALA A 34 18.12 -18.87 -32.53
C ALA A 34 16.60 -19.06 -32.34
N ARG A 35 16.12 -20.31 -32.22
CA ARG A 35 14.72 -20.59 -31.87
C ARG A 35 14.42 -20.24 -30.42
N GLU A 36 15.29 -20.56 -29.49
CA GLU A 36 15.17 -20.21 -28.07
C GLU A 36 15.19 -18.70 -27.88
N VAL A 37 16.11 -17.99 -28.55
CA VAL A 37 16.15 -16.53 -28.61
C VAL A 37 14.86 -15.98 -29.21
N GLY A 38 14.38 -16.53 -30.33
CA GLY A 38 13.12 -16.10 -30.95
C GLY A 38 11.88 -16.34 -30.07
N ILE A 39 11.83 -17.44 -29.32
CA ILE A 39 10.78 -17.73 -28.34
C ILE A 39 10.86 -16.75 -27.16
N ASN A 40 12.07 -16.47 -26.67
CA ASN A 40 12.31 -15.52 -25.60
C ASN A 40 11.93 -14.09 -26.02
N ASP A 41 12.23 -13.68 -27.25
CA ASP A 41 11.84 -12.36 -27.77
C ASP A 41 10.31 -12.22 -27.88
N GLN A 42 9.62 -13.27 -28.33
CA GLN A 42 8.15 -13.30 -28.35
C GLN A 42 7.56 -13.26 -26.93
N ALA A 43 8.11 -14.05 -26.01
CA ALA A 43 7.68 -14.05 -24.61
C ALA A 43 7.90 -12.69 -23.94
N ARG A 44 9.04 -12.03 -24.19
CA ARG A 44 9.33 -10.66 -23.73
C ARG A 44 8.33 -9.65 -24.30
N ALA A 45 8.01 -9.74 -25.59
CA ALA A 45 7.02 -8.83 -26.20
C ALA A 45 5.62 -8.99 -25.58
N ILE A 46 5.19 -10.23 -25.30
CA ILE A 46 3.94 -10.51 -24.58
C ILE A 46 4.01 -9.97 -23.15
N ALA A 47 5.13 -10.18 -22.45
CA ALA A 47 5.36 -9.67 -21.10
C ALA A 47 5.24 -8.14 -21.04
N VAL A 48 5.92 -7.42 -21.94
CA VAL A 48 5.85 -5.96 -22.04
C VAL A 48 4.40 -5.51 -22.24
N THR A 49 3.68 -6.14 -23.16
CA THR A 49 2.27 -5.79 -23.44
C THR A 49 1.41 -5.94 -22.18
N LYS A 50 1.55 -7.06 -21.45
CA LYS A 50 0.77 -7.31 -20.24
C LYS A 50 1.13 -6.37 -19.10
N VAL A 51 2.41 -6.05 -18.93
CA VAL A 51 2.89 -5.08 -17.95
C VAL A 51 2.34 -3.68 -18.26
N GLN A 52 2.36 -3.26 -19.53
CA GLN A 52 1.82 -1.97 -19.97
C GLN A 52 0.29 -1.90 -19.78
N GLU A 53 -0.45 -2.94 -20.18
CA GLU A 53 -1.90 -3.03 -19.96
C GLU A 53 -2.24 -2.88 -18.46
N THR A 54 -1.50 -3.59 -17.60
CA THR A 54 -1.68 -3.50 -16.14
C THR A 54 -1.35 -2.10 -15.62
N THR A 55 -0.24 -1.52 -16.08
CA THR A 55 0.19 -0.17 -15.69
C THR A 55 -0.87 0.87 -16.07
N ILE A 56 -1.46 0.77 -17.26
CA ILE A 56 -2.52 1.67 -17.73
C ILE A 56 -3.76 1.53 -16.84
N GLN A 57 -4.18 0.30 -16.52
CA GLN A 57 -5.36 0.08 -15.69
C GLN A 57 -5.14 0.59 -14.26
N LEU A 58 -4.05 0.21 -13.62
CA LEU A 58 -3.72 0.68 -12.28
C LEU A 58 -3.50 2.20 -12.23
N SER A 59 -2.97 2.81 -13.29
CA SER A 59 -2.86 4.28 -13.37
C SER A 59 -4.23 4.96 -13.40
N LYS A 60 -5.25 4.36 -14.03
CA LYS A 60 -6.61 4.90 -14.02
C LYS A 60 -7.21 4.80 -12.62
N ASP A 61 -7.08 3.64 -11.98
CA ASP A 61 -7.58 3.41 -10.63
C ASP A 61 -6.88 4.36 -9.63
N PHE A 62 -5.56 4.51 -9.75
CA PHE A 62 -4.76 5.47 -8.97
C PHE A 62 -5.24 6.92 -9.16
N ASN A 63 -5.47 7.35 -10.40
CA ASN A 63 -5.94 8.70 -10.71
C ASN A 63 -7.31 9.01 -10.08
N SER A 64 -8.20 8.03 -10.02
CA SER A 64 -9.48 8.16 -9.32
C SER A 64 -9.26 8.35 -7.82
N MET A 65 -8.43 7.49 -7.22
CA MET A 65 -8.08 7.52 -5.80
C MET A 65 -7.45 8.86 -5.35
N ILE A 66 -6.46 9.39 -6.09
CA ILE A 66 -5.79 10.66 -5.72
C ILE A 66 -6.73 11.87 -5.75
N THR A 67 -7.81 11.80 -6.54
CA THR A 67 -8.77 12.90 -6.64
C THR A 67 -9.51 13.08 -5.31
N ASN A 68 -9.96 11.98 -4.69
CA ASN A 68 -10.64 12.02 -3.39
C ASN A 68 -9.65 12.24 -2.24
N ALA A 69 -8.51 11.56 -2.25
CA ALA A 69 -7.43 11.79 -1.27
C ALA A 69 -7.00 13.25 -1.22
N GLY A 70 -6.86 13.88 -2.38
CA GLY A 70 -6.46 15.28 -2.49
C GLY A 70 -7.47 16.27 -1.90
N LYS A 71 -8.76 15.93 -1.78
CA LYS A 71 -9.76 16.77 -1.12
C LYS A 71 -9.55 16.81 0.40
N ILE A 72 -9.25 15.66 0.98
CA ILE A 72 -8.98 15.50 2.42
C ILE A 72 -7.61 16.11 2.77
N GLU A 73 -6.57 15.66 2.07
CA GLU A 73 -5.20 16.01 2.40
C GLU A 73 -4.91 17.49 2.26
N ARG A 74 -5.31 18.15 1.17
CA ARG A 74 -4.99 19.58 0.96
C ARG A 74 -5.56 20.44 2.08
N ARG A 75 -6.78 20.12 2.53
CA ARG A 75 -7.45 20.86 3.59
C ARG A 75 -6.79 20.62 4.94
N LEU A 76 -6.56 19.35 5.31
CA LEU A 76 -5.88 18.99 6.56
C LEU A 76 -4.42 19.44 6.59
N ASN A 77 -3.68 19.36 5.48
CA ASN A 77 -2.31 19.88 5.35
C ASN A 77 -2.24 21.37 5.65
N ARG A 78 -3.20 22.14 5.13
CA ARG A 78 -3.26 23.59 5.35
C ARG A 78 -3.53 23.90 6.81
N LEU A 79 -4.48 23.20 7.43
CA LEU A 79 -4.82 23.39 8.85
C LEU A 79 -3.66 22.96 9.75
N TRP A 80 -3.09 21.78 9.52
CA TRP A 80 -1.95 21.26 10.26
C TRP A 80 -0.76 22.22 10.26
N LYS A 81 -0.44 22.84 9.11
CA LYS A 81 0.66 23.81 9.00
C LYS A 81 0.43 25.12 9.77
N GLN A 82 -0.81 25.43 10.15
CA GLN A 82 -1.12 26.65 10.90
C GLN A 82 -0.84 26.46 12.39
N ASP A 83 -1.37 25.38 12.97
CA ASP A 83 -1.37 25.20 14.44
C ASP A 83 -1.58 23.72 14.84
N GLY A 84 -1.14 22.78 14.00
CA GLY A 84 -1.27 21.35 14.27
C GLY A 84 -2.71 20.88 14.47
N VAL A 85 -2.93 20.10 15.53
CA VAL A 85 -4.25 19.55 15.91
C VAL A 85 -5.25 20.67 16.24
N ASP A 86 -4.78 21.77 16.85
CA ASP A 86 -5.65 22.83 17.36
C ASP A 86 -6.33 23.62 16.22
N ALA A 87 -5.66 23.76 15.07
CA ALA A 87 -6.28 24.33 13.87
C ALA A 87 -7.38 23.44 13.29
N VAL A 88 -7.19 22.11 13.30
CA VAL A 88 -8.20 21.16 12.81
C VAL A 88 -9.39 21.14 13.76
N GLN A 89 -9.14 21.12 15.07
CA GLN A 89 -10.18 21.20 16.09
C GLN A 89 -11.05 22.46 15.90
N ARG A 90 -10.43 23.65 15.81
CA ARG A 90 -11.15 24.91 15.59
C ARG A 90 -11.96 24.88 14.29
N HIS A 91 -11.45 24.23 13.25
CA HIS A 91 -12.19 24.12 11.99
C HIS A 91 -13.44 23.25 12.12
N ILE A 92 -13.35 22.12 12.83
CA ILE A 92 -14.50 21.26 13.14
C ILE A 92 -15.56 22.04 13.93
N GLU A 93 -15.14 22.75 14.98
CA GLU A 93 -16.04 23.54 15.84
C GLU A 93 -16.77 24.69 15.10
N GLN A 94 -16.20 25.18 13.99
CA GLN A 94 -16.73 26.31 13.22
C GLN A 94 -17.54 25.88 11.99
N ASN A 95 -17.55 24.60 11.64
CA ASN A 95 -18.14 24.10 10.39
C ASN A 95 -18.89 22.79 10.65
N ASP A 96 -20.20 22.90 10.90
CA ASP A 96 -21.05 21.77 11.31
C ASP A 96 -21.06 20.62 10.28
N ASP A 97 -21.02 20.93 8.99
CA ASP A 97 -21.06 19.93 7.91
C ASP A 97 -19.68 19.30 7.61
N TYR A 98 -18.60 19.77 8.25
CA TYR A 98 -17.25 19.39 7.86
C TYR A 98 -16.94 17.90 8.09
N LEU A 99 -17.44 17.32 9.19
CA LEU A 99 -17.21 15.91 9.50
C LEU A 99 -17.96 14.98 8.55
N GLU A 100 -19.20 15.34 8.20
CA GLU A 100 -20.00 14.61 7.21
C GLU A 100 -19.31 14.64 5.84
N GLU A 101 -18.89 15.83 5.37
CA GLU A 101 -18.17 16.00 4.10
C GLU A 101 -16.88 15.15 4.04
N VAL A 102 -16.07 15.19 5.11
CA VAL A 102 -14.82 14.42 5.17
C VAL A 102 -15.10 12.92 5.29
N GLY A 103 -16.15 12.53 6.02
CA GLY A 103 -16.61 11.14 6.12
C GLY A 103 -16.98 10.55 4.77
N GLU A 104 -17.69 11.30 3.93
CA GLU A 104 -18.01 10.89 2.55
C GLU A 104 -16.76 10.71 1.69
N TYR A 105 -15.80 11.64 1.77
CA TYR A 105 -14.55 11.50 1.02
C TYR A 105 -13.69 10.34 1.51
N LEU A 106 -13.69 10.04 2.82
CA LEU A 106 -12.98 8.90 3.39
C LEU A 106 -13.58 7.59 2.88
N GLN A 107 -14.92 7.49 2.85
CA GLN A 107 -15.61 6.33 2.30
C GLN A 107 -15.33 6.17 0.81
N ALA A 108 -15.40 7.25 0.03
CA ALA A 108 -15.09 7.21 -1.40
C ALA A 108 -13.63 6.83 -1.66
N PHE A 109 -12.69 7.29 -0.84
CA PHE A 109 -11.28 6.89 -0.95
C PHE A 109 -11.09 5.40 -0.63
N LYS A 110 -11.75 4.89 0.42
CA LYS A 110 -11.76 3.46 0.76
C LYS A 110 -12.25 2.61 -0.41
N ASP A 111 -13.35 2.99 -1.05
CA ASP A 111 -13.91 2.25 -2.18
C ASP A 111 -12.93 2.21 -3.38
N GLU A 112 -12.19 3.30 -3.63
CA GLU A 112 -11.17 3.37 -4.68
C GLU A 112 -9.93 2.53 -4.37
N VAL A 113 -9.52 2.45 -3.09
CA VAL A 113 -8.43 1.57 -2.64
C VAL A 113 -8.80 0.11 -2.82
N SER A 114 -10.03 -0.27 -2.47
CA SER A 114 -10.57 -1.61 -2.74
C SER A 114 -10.53 -1.96 -4.22
N ARG A 115 -10.95 -1.03 -5.09
CA ARG A 115 -10.86 -1.22 -6.55
C ARG A 115 -9.41 -1.42 -7.01
N TYR A 116 -8.47 -0.61 -6.52
CA TYR A 116 -7.06 -0.73 -6.88
C TYR A 116 -6.47 -2.08 -6.43
N TYR A 117 -6.79 -2.51 -5.20
CA TYR A 117 -6.39 -3.80 -4.66
C TYR A 117 -6.94 -4.97 -5.48
N GLU A 118 -8.23 -4.94 -5.82
CA GLU A 118 -8.87 -5.93 -6.69
C GLU A 118 -8.19 -5.98 -8.06
N SER A 119 -7.88 -4.83 -8.65
CA SER A 119 -7.11 -4.75 -9.90
C SER A 119 -5.75 -5.43 -9.78
N CYS A 120 -4.98 -5.19 -8.71
CA CYS A 120 -3.71 -5.88 -8.47
C CYS A 120 -3.92 -7.40 -8.40
N HIS A 121 -4.95 -7.83 -7.66
CA HIS A 121 -5.29 -9.23 -7.49
C HIS A 121 -5.70 -9.95 -8.77
N VAL A 122 -6.42 -9.28 -9.67
CA VAL A 122 -6.77 -9.86 -10.98
C VAL A 122 -5.53 -9.95 -11.86
N HIS A 123 -4.74 -8.88 -11.93
CA HIS A 123 -3.61 -8.81 -12.86
C HIS A 123 -2.45 -9.73 -12.47
N LYS A 124 -2.30 -10.14 -11.20
CA LYS A 124 -1.27 -11.12 -10.81
C LYS A 124 -1.37 -12.44 -11.58
N TYR A 125 -2.59 -12.89 -11.90
CA TYR A 125 -2.83 -14.12 -12.67
C TYR A 125 -2.47 -13.98 -14.16
N LEU A 126 -2.37 -12.75 -14.66
CA LEU A 126 -1.96 -12.45 -16.04
C LEU A 126 -0.46 -12.17 -16.12
N LEU A 127 0.09 -11.44 -15.15
CA LEU A 127 1.47 -10.99 -15.14
C LEU A 127 2.44 -12.09 -14.72
N PHE A 128 2.17 -12.78 -13.60
CA PHE A 128 3.17 -13.67 -12.99
C PHE A 128 3.54 -14.86 -13.89
N PRO A 129 2.61 -15.54 -14.58
CA PRO A 129 2.96 -16.63 -15.47
C PRO A 129 3.83 -16.19 -16.65
N VAL A 130 3.57 -15.00 -17.19
CA VAL A 130 4.31 -14.48 -18.34
C VAL A 130 5.70 -14.02 -17.91
N LEU A 131 5.81 -13.29 -16.80
CA LEU A 131 7.10 -12.88 -16.27
C LEU A 131 7.94 -14.08 -15.83
N GLY A 132 7.36 -15.03 -15.08
CA GLY A 132 8.06 -16.23 -14.61
C GLY A 132 8.51 -17.19 -15.72
N SER A 133 8.06 -16.99 -16.97
CA SER A 133 8.56 -17.75 -18.12
C SER A 133 9.89 -17.21 -18.68
N LEU A 134 10.33 -16.04 -18.22
CA LEU A 134 11.57 -15.40 -18.64
C LEU A 134 12.75 -15.80 -17.73
N PRO A 135 13.99 -15.84 -18.26
CA PRO A 135 15.17 -16.20 -17.47
C PRO A 135 15.41 -15.36 -16.21
N GLU A 136 15.11 -14.05 -16.27
CA GLU A 136 15.20 -13.11 -15.15
C GLU A 136 13.86 -12.84 -14.44
N GLY A 137 12.83 -13.62 -14.79
CA GLY A 137 11.45 -13.42 -14.39
C GLY A 137 11.20 -13.46 -12.88
N ASP A 138 11.91 -14.33 -12.16
CA ASP A 138 11.71 -14.56 -10.73
C ASP A 138 11.91 -13.28 -9.90
N GLY A 139 12.92 -12.46 -10.25
CA GLY A 139 13.17 -11.19 -9.58
C GLY A 139 12.06 -10.16 -9.83
N MET A 140 11.51 -10.14 -11.05
CA MET A 140 10.39 -9.26 -11.41
C MET A 140 9.11 -9.67 -10.68
N VAL A 141 8.82 -10.97 -10.64
CA VAL A 141 7.66 -11.51 -9.92
C VAL A 141 7.78 -11.23 -8.42
N ALA A 142 8.95 -11.45 -7.82
CA ALA A 142 9.18 -11.19 -6.41
C ALA A 142 8.95 -9.71 -6.06
N SER A 143 9.44 -8.78 -6.88
CA SER A 143 9.24 -7.33 -6.69
C SER A 143 7.77 -6.95 -6.73
N ILE A 144 7.05 -7.31 -7.81
CA ILE A 144 5.63 -6.95 -7.95
C ILE A 144 4.78 -7.61 -6.87
N LYS A 145 5.11 -8.84 -6.47
CA LYS A 145 4.40 -9.53 -5.40
C LYS A 145 4.56 -8.81 -4.07
N SER A 146 5.76 -8.35 -3.73
CA SER A 146 6.00 -7.54 -2.53
C SER A 146 5.12 -6.30 -2.55
N ASP A 147 5.12 -5.55 -3.65
CA ASP A 147 4.31 -4.33 -3.76
C ASP A 147 2.81 -4.64 -3.63
N PHE A 148 2.33 -5.75 -4.20
CA PHE A 148 0.92 -6.17 -4.07
C PHE A 148 0.56 -6.59 -2.63
N ASP A 149 1.48 -7.22 -1.91
CA ASP A 149 1.31 -7.54 -0.48
C ASP A 149 1.30 -6.26 0.37
N ASP A 150 2.00 -5.21 -0.05
CA ASP A 150 2.00 -3.89 0.60
C ASP A 150 0.66 -3.17 0.41
N ILE A 151 0.09 -3.23 -0.81
CA ILE A 151 -1.28 -2.76 -1.09
C ILE A 151 -2.32 -3.51 -0.27
N ALA A 152 -2.17 -4.83 -0.09
CA ALA A 152 -3.09 -5.61 0.74
C ALA A 152 -3.13 -5.09 2.19
N ARG A 153 -1.96 -4.77 2.76
CA ARG A 153 -1.89 -4.19 4.12
C ARG A 153 -2.55 -2.81 4.17
N CYS A 154 -2.30 -1.94 3.20
CA CYS A 154 -2.96 -0.63 3.14
C CYS A 154 -4.48 -0.74 2.98
N HIS A 155 -4.96 -1.67 2.15
CA HIS A 155 -6.37 -1.96 1.99
C HIS A 155 -7.01 -2.37 3.31
N ASP A 156 -6.36 -3.26 4.06
CA ASP A 156 -6.87 -3.72 5.36
C ASP A 156 -6.88 -2.58 6.38
N GLU A 157 -5.80 -1.79 6.49
CA GLU A 157 -5.70 -0.63 7.39
C GLU A 157 -6.77 0.45 7.11
N ILE A 158 -7.02 0.76 5.84
CA ILE A 158 -8.06 1.74 5.46
C ILE A 158 -9.46 1.18 5.69
N ASN A 159 -9.64 -0.12 5.44
CA ASN A 159 -10.91 -0.76 5.63
C ASN A 159 -11.30 -0.89 7.11
N SER A 160 -10.31 -1.05 7.99
CA SER A 160 -10.50 -1.40 9.39
C SER A 160 -10.71 -0.20 10.33
N GLY A 161 -10.07 0.95 10.11
CA GLY A 161 -9.97 1.93 11.19
C GLY A 161 -10.84 3.18 11.07
N TYR A 162 -10.40 4.13 10.23
CA TYR A 162 -10.66 5.53 10.54
C TYR A 162 -12.04 6.06 10.16
N ALA A 163 -12.63 5.58 9.07
CA ALA A 163 -14.00 5.96 8.69
C ALA A 163 -15.05 5.34 9.63
N HIS A 164 -14.74 4.20 10.24
CA HIS A 164 -15.60 3.58 11.25
C HIS A 164 -15.44 4.30 12.60
N LEU A 165 -14.20 4.49 13.03
CA LEU A 165 -13.85 5.24 14.24
C LEU A 165 -14.48 6.63 14.26
N LEU A 166 -14.42 7.37 13.15
CA LEU A 166 -15.02 8.71 13.07
C LEU A 166 -16.52 8.68 13.36
N ARG A 167 -17.24 7.70 12.82
CA ARG A 167 -18.69 7.49 13.06
C ARG A 167 -18.97 7.10 14.51
N GLU A 168 -18.14 6.25 15.11
CA GLU A 168 -18.28 5.87 16.52
C GLU A 168 -17.99 7.05 17.45
N LEU A 169 -16.99 7.87 17.14
CA LEU A 169 -16.69 9.11 17.85
C LEU A 169 -17.87 10.08 17.74
N GLU A 170 -18.45 10.30 16.56
CA GLU A 170 -19.66 11.13 16.43
C GLU A 170 -20.83 10.61 17.25
N GLY A 171 -21.03 9.28 17.30
CA GLY A 171 -22.02 8.64 18.15
C GLY A 171 -21.76 8.92 19.63
N ALA A 172 -20.51 8.78 20.08
CA ALA A 172 -20.10 9.05 21.45
C ALA A 172 -20.24 10.53 21.82
N VAL A 173 -19.89 11.45 20.92
CA VAL A 173 -20.06 12.90 21.10
C VAL A 173 -21.53 13.26 21.26
N LYS A 174 -22.44 12.70 20.43
CA LYS A 174 -23.90 12.90 20.59
C LYS A 174 -24.40 12.43 21.96
N ILE A 175 -23.86 11.35 22.49
CA ILE A 175 -24.18 10.86 23.84
C ILE A 175 -23.64 11.83 24.90
N ALA A 176 -22.39 12.30 24.76
CA ALA A 176 -21.76 13.26 25.67
C ALA A 176 -22.51 14.60 25.72
N ASP A 177 -22.91 15.13 24.56
CA ASP A 177 -23.70 16.37 24.45
C ASP A 177 -25.06 16.26 25.13
N ARG A 178 -25.70 15.09 25.02
CA ARG A 178 -26.98 14.83 25.70
C ARG A 178 -26.77 14.70 27.20
N LEU A 179 -25.72 13.99 27.63
CA LEU A 179 -25.36 13.84 29.04
C LEU A 179 -25.11 15.20 29.71
N ALA A 180 -24.44 16.13 29.02
CA ALA A 180 -24.17 17.48 29.52
C ALA A 180 -25.43 18.35 29.72
N LYS A 181 -26.57 17.97 29.12
CA LYS A 181 -27.84 18.71 29.17
C LYS A 181 -28.84 18.11 30.18
N VAL A 182 -28.55 16.93 30.72
CA VAL A 182 -29.44 16.19 31.63
C VAL A 182 -28.92 16.33 33.07
N ASP A 183 -29.82 16.67 34.00
CA ASP A 183 -29.51 16.81 35.43
C ASP A 183 -28.95 15.50 36.00
N GLU A 184 -27.92 15.58 36.86
CA GLU A 184 -27.31 14.41 37.51
C GLU A 184 -28.30 13.55 38.31
N GLN A 185 -29.40 14.15 38.79
CA GLN A 185 -30.45 13.44 39.53
C GLN A 185 -31.46 12.72 38.63
N ASP A 186 -31.48 13.01 37.33
CA ASP A 186 -32.36 12.35 36.38
C ASP A 186 -31.89 10.89 36.16
N PRO A 187 -32.77 9.88 36.26
CA PRO A 187 -32.44 8.50 35.91
C PRO A 187 -31.81 8.32 34.52
N GLU A 188 -32.13 9.21 33.57
CA GLU A 188 -31.54 9.25 32.24
C GLU A 188 -30.03 9.57 32.27
N HIS A 189 -29.56 10.37 33.24
CA HIS A 189 -28.14 10.72 33.37
C HIS A 189 -27.27 9.47 33.59
N ALA A 190 -27.67 8.61 34.53
CA ALA A 190 -26.96 7.36 34.82
C ALA A 190 -26.95 6.42 33.60
N ALA A 191 -28.06 6.37 32.86
CA ALA A 191 -28.17 5.56 31.65
C ALA A 191 -27.26 6.08 30.51
N LEU A 192 -27.22 7.40 30.28
CA LEU A 192 -26.36 8.03 29.28
C LEU A 192 -24.88 7.88 29.64
N LYS A 193 -24.52 8.08 30.92
CA LYS A 193 -23.16 7.86 31.41
C LYS A 193 -22.69 6.43 31.14
N LYS A 194 -23.53 5.43 31.45
CA LYS A 194 -23.21 4.02 31.13
C LYS A 194 -23.06 3.77 29.63
N LYS A 195 -23.92 4.36 28.80
CA LYS A 195 -23.81 4.25 27.33
C LYS A 195 -22.49 4.86 26.82
N LEU A 196 -22.11 6.02 27.33
CA LEU A 196 -20.87 6.69 26.93
C LEU A 196 -19.64 5.87 27.35
N VAL A 197 -19.62 5.36 28.59
CA VAL A 197 -18.55 4.46 29.05
C VAL A 197 -18.42 3.24 28.14
N ASN A 198 -19.54 2.58 27.81
CA ASN A 198 -19.51 1.43 26.91
C ASN A 198 -18.98 1.78 25.51
N ALA A 199 -19.39 2.93 24.95
CA ALA A 199 -18.89 3.38 23.64
C ALA A 199 -17.38 3.66 23.67
N VAL A 200 -16.90 4.35 24.71
CA VAL A 200 -15.48 4.64 24.92
C VAL A 200 -14.68 3.36 25.10
N SER A 201 -15.18 2.40 25.89
CA SER A 201 -14.50 1.12 26.08
C SER A 201 -14.48 0.28 24.80
N SER A 202 -15.54 0.32 23.99
CA SER A 202 -15.56 -0.32 22.67
C SER A 202 -14.44 0.23 21.79
N ILE A 203 -14.31 1.56 21.71
CA ILE A 203 -13.26 2.23 20.95
C ILE A 203 -11.86 1.91 21.53
N ALA A 204 -11.72 1.92 22.86
CA ALA A 204 -10.44 1.69 23.53
C ALA A 204 -9.88 0.28 23.35
N TYR A 205 -10.75 -0.72 23.20
CA TYR A 205 -10.36 -2.12 23.09
C TYR A 205 -10.35 -2.66 21.66
N ASP A 206 -10.74 -1.85 20.68
CA ASP A 206 -10.68 -2.24 19.28
C ASP A 206 -9.22 -2.23 18.78
N PRO A 207 -8.67 -3.39 18.34
CA PRO A 207 -7.31 -3.48 17.80
C PRO A 207 -7.05 -2.53 16.63
N ASP A 208 -8.08 -2.24 15.83
CA ASP A 208 -7.96 -1.40 14.64
C ASP A 208 -7.77 0.08 15.01
N TYR A 209 -8.05 0.46 16.26
CA TYR A 209 -7.90 1.82 16.77
C TYR A 209 -6.64 2.01 17.62
N LYS A 210 -5.73 1.02 17.68
CA LYS A 210 -4.53 1.05 18.54
C LYS A 210 -3.69 2.33 18.38
N GLU A 211 -3.51 2.83 17.15
CA GLU A 211 -2.79 4.09 16.88
C GLU A 211 -3.54 5.32 17.43
N PHE A 212 -4.87 5.33 17.36
CA PHE A 212 -5.69 6.39 17.93
C PHE A 212 -5.65 6.36 19.46
N ILE A 213 -5.73 5.17 20.05
CA ILE A 213 -5.69 4.98 21.51
C ILE A 213 -4.36 5.41 22.12
N HIS A 214 -3.27 5.34 21.35
CA HIS A 214 -1.94 5.81 21.76
C HIS A 214 -1.96 7.23 22.36
N TYR A 215 -2.75 8.15 21.79
CA TYR A 215 -2.84 9.55 22.24
C TYR A 215 -3.49 9.74 23.62
N PHE A 216 -4.07 8.68 24.18
CA PHE A 216 -4.73 8.70 25.49
C PHE A 216 -3.94 7.93 26.55
N ILE A 217 -2.80 7.34 26.18
CA ILE A 217 -1.87 6.69 27.09
C ILE A 217 -1.06 7.78 27.83
N PRO A 218 -0.89 7.69 29.16
CA PRO A 218 0.02 8.57 29.88
C PRO A 218 1.46 8.44 29.40
N ASP A 219 2.15 9.57 29.25
CA ASP A 219 3.55 9.61 28.81
C ASP A 219 4.44 8.65 29.63
N GLY A 220 5.21 7.81 28.91
CA GLY A 220 6.13 6.84 29.50
C GLY A 220 5.47 5.53 29.97
N GLN A 221 4.17 5.34 29.74
CA GLN A 221 3.43 4.11 30.05
C GLN A 221 3.06 3.30 28.81
N GLU A 222 3.55 3.68 27.62
CA GLU A 222 3.16 3.10 26.33
C GLU A 222 3.52 1.61 26.25
N GLU A 223 4.75 1.25 26.60
CA GLU A 223 5.17 -0.16 26.61
C GLU A 223 4.45 -1.01 27.67
N ALA A 224 4.09 -0.39 28.81
CA ALA A 224 3.30 -1.07 29.83
C ALA A 224 1.90 -1.35 29.29
N PHE A 225 1.22 -0.32 28.78
CA PHE A 225 -0.10 -0.44 28.19
C PHE A 225 -0.16 -1.47 27.06
N TYR A 226 0.81 -1.46 26.14
CA TYR A 226 0.78 -2.41 25.03
C TYR A 226 1.02 -3.86 25.44
N ARG A 227 1.81 -4.11 26.49
CA ARG A 227 1.93 -5.45 27.07
C ARG A 227 0.60 -5.95 27.64
N GLU A 228 -0.13 -5.08 28.33
CA GLU A 228 -1.45 -5.40 28.87
C GLU A 228 -2.48 -5.64 27.75
N TYR A 229 -2.47 -4.76 26.75
CA TYR A 229 -3.36 -4.77 25.59
C TYR A 229 -3.21 -6.05 24.75
N ASP A 230 -1.98 -6.42 24.41
CA ASP A 230 -1.70 -7.57 23.55
C ASP A 230 -1.94 -8.91 24.27
N ASN A 231 -1.84 -8.95 25.60
CA ASN A 231 -2.15 -10.13 26.42
C ASN A 231 -3.66 -10.34 26.67
N ARG A 232 -4.52 -9.43 26.20
CA ARG A 232 -5.98 -9.45 26.42
C ARG A 232 -6.42 -9.50 27.90
N GLU A 233 -5.54 -9.12 28.83
CA GLU A 233 -5.85 -9.00 30.28
C GLU A 233 -6.48 -7.63 30.62
N ILE A 234 -7.16 -7.02 29.65
CA ILE A 234 -7.50 -5.59 29.64
C ILE A 234 -8.64 -5.23 30.61
N GLN A 235 -9.36 -6.22 31.14
CA GLN A 235 -10.55 -5.98 31.97
C GLN A 235 -10.26 -5.69 33.45
N ASP A 236 -9.03 -5.84 33.94
CA ASP A 236 -8.72 -5.79 35.38
C ASP A 236 -7.51 -4.92 35.77
N GLN A 237 -7.04 -4.05 34.87
CA GLN A 237 -5.78 -3.31 35.07
C GLN A 237 -5.97 -1.80 35.10
N GLU A 238 -5.34 -1.18 36.10
CA GLU A 238 -5.45 0.24 36.47
C GLU A 238 -5.15 1.17 35.29
N LEU A 239 -4.16 0.84 34.46
CA LEU A 239 -3.73 1.65 33.33
C LEU A 239 -4.76 1.69 32.18
N SER A 240 -5.44 0.58 31.90
CA SER A 240 -6.54 0.54 30.93
C SER A 240 -7.72 1.42 31.36
N GLY A 241 -8.03 1.44 32.66
CA GLY A 241 -9.00 2.37 33.24
C GLY A 241 -8.60 3.84 33.07
N VAL A 242 -7.31 4.16 33.20
CA VAL A 242 -6.77 5.52 32.98
C VAL A 242 -6.92 5.94 31.52
N VAL A 243 -6.58 5.08 30.56
CA VAL A 243 -6.71 5.37 29.12
C VAL A 243 -8.17 5.63 28.74
N ILE A 244 -9.09 4.77 29.20
CA ILE A 244 -10.53 4.95 29.00
C ILE A 244 -10.99 6.27 29.64
N GLY A 245 -10.51 6.58 30.85
CA GLY A 245 -10.81 7.83 31.54
C GLY A 245 -10.34 9.07 30.77
N ASN A 246 -9.15 9.01 30.16
CA ASN A 246 -8.59 10.08 29.34
C ASN A 246 -9.41 10.31 28.05
N LEU A 247 -9.77 9.23 27.35
CA LEU A 247 -10.63 9.33 26.15
C LEU A 247 -12.04 9.85 26.52
N TYR A 248 -12.65 9.30 27.57
CA TYR A 248 -13.94 9.76 28.10
C TYR A 248 -13.91 11.25 28.46
N GLY A 249 -12.88 11.68 29.21
CA GLY A 249 -12.70 13.07 29.60
C GLY A 249 -12.49 14.00 28.39
N THR A 250 -11.80 13.52 27.36
CA THR A 250 -11.60 14.27 26.11
C THR A 250 -12.91 14.42 25.35
N LEU A 251 -13.72 13.37 25.22
CA LEU A 251 -15.02 13.45 24.53
C LEU A 251 -16.00 14.41 25.21
N ILE A 252 -15.94 14.55 26.53
CA ILE A 252 -16.79 15.50 27.26
C ILE A 252 -16.26 16.94 27.13
N LYS A 253 -14.95 17.14 27.30
CA LYS A 253 -14.39 18.49 27.43
C LYS A 253 -13.99 19.10 26.09
N ARG A 254 -13.55 18.28 25.14
CA ARG A 254 -12.95 18.66 23.85
C ARG A 254 -13.27 17.61 22.76
N PRO A 255 -14.55 17.36 22.45
CA PRO A 255 -14.96 16.34 21.47
C PRO A 255 -14.30 16.51 20.09
N ALA A 256 -14.24 17.76 19.61
CA ALA A 256 -13.61 18.10 18.34
C ALA A 256 -12.10 17.76 18.30
N ARG A 257 -11.43 17.68 19.45
CA ARG A 257 -10.02 17.27 19.52
C ARG A 257 -9.83 15.80 19.18
N ALA A 258 -10.69 14.93 19.72
CA ALA A 258 -10.65 13.50 19.42
C ALA A 258 -10.95 13.24 17.93
N GLN A 259 -11.93 13.94 17.38
CA GLN A 259 -12.26 13.88 15.95
C GLN A 259 -11.09 14.40 15.09
N ALA A 260 -10.46 15.51 15.47
CA ALA A 260 -9.28 16.04 14.78
C ALA A 260 -8.11 15.04 14.76
N MET A 261 -7.83 14.37 15.88
CA MET A 261 -6.80 13.32 15.96
C MET A 261 -7.10 12.16 15.00
N CYS A 262 -8.35 11.67 15.00
CA CYS A 262 -8.78 10.63 14.06
C CYS A 262 -8.58 11.05 12.59
N LEU A 263 -8.95 12.28 12.22
CA LEU A 263 -8.78 12.77 10.85
C LEU A 263 -7.30 12.90 10.44
N LEU A 264 -6.42 13.23 11.38
CA LEU A 264 -4.99 13.35 11.11
C LEU A 264 -4.32 11.99 10.91
N LEU A 265 -4.73 10.97 11.68
CA LEU A 265 -4.30 9.59 11.44
C LEU A 265 -4.83 9.06 10.11
N ALA A 266 -6.13 9.31 9.81
CA ALA A 266 -6.71 8.96 8.52
C ALA A 266 -5.91 9.58 7.37
N ARG A 267 -5.52 10.86 7.49
CA ARG A 267 -4.64 11.53 6.52
C ARG A 267 -3.30 10.82 6.34
N GLN A 268 -2.64 10.40 7.42
CA GLN A 268 -1.35 9.70 7.32
C GLN A 268 -1.51 8.36 6.58
N SER A 269 -2.56 7.61 6.90
CA SER A 269 -2.89 6.35 6.21
C SER A 269 -3.19 6.55 4.71
N ILE A 270 -3.94 7.60 4.35
CA ILE A 270 -4.18 8.00 2.95
C ILE A 270 -2.85 8.27 2.22
N GLN A 271 -1.97 9.05 2.85
CA GLN A 271 -0.67 9.42 2.26
C GLN A 271 0.19 8.20 2.02
N ARG A 272 0.32 7.33 3.03
CA ARG A 272 1.05 6.06 2.92
C ARG A 272 0.51 5.20 1.78
N THR A 273 -0.80 4.97 1.75
CA THR A 273 -1.44 4.14 0.72
C THR A 273 -1.19 4.65 -0.68
N ARG A 274 -1.22 5.98 -0.87
CA ARG A 274 -0.89 6.57 -2.17
C ARG A 274 0.57 6.34 -2.56
N THR A 275 1.50 6.42 -1.62
CA THR A 275 2.90 6.10 -1.87
C THR A 275 3.04 4.64 -2.31
N GLU A 276 2.41 3.69 -1.60
CA GLU A 276 2.45 2.27 -1.99
C GLU A 276 1.86 2.03 -3.39
N CYS A 277 0.74 2.67 -3.74
CA CYS A 277 0.20 2.58 -5.10
C CYS A 277 1.13 3.18 -6.16
N LYS A 278 1.88 4.24 -5.84
CA LYS A 278 2.90 4.79 -6.75
C LYS A 278 4.09 3.85 -6.89
N GLU A 279 4.49 3.17 -5.81
CA GLU A 279 5.56 2.18 -5.84
C GLU A 279 5.25 1.07 -6.84
N VAL A 280 4.03 0.51 -6.81
CA VAL A 280 3.55 -0.48 -7.78
C VAL A 280 3.71 0.02 -9.23
N LEU A 281 3.26 1.25 -9.51
CA LEU A 281 3.34 1.83 -10.86
C LEU A 281 4.81 2.03 -11.30
N CYS A 282 5.69 2.40 -10.39
CA CYS A 282 7.12 2.54 -10.66
C CYS A 282 7.77 1.18 -10.93
N SER A 283 7.47 0.16 -10.13
CA SER A 283 7.97 -1.20 -10.33
C SER A 283 7.51 -1.79 -11.67
N LEU A 284 6.24 -1.63 -12.03
CA LEU A 284 5.73 -2.08 -13.33
C LEU A 284 6.42 -1.33 -14.49
N SER A 285 6.64 -0.02 -14.34
CA SER A 285 7.37 0.78 -15.34
C SER A 285 8.82 0.35 -15.47
N ALA A 286 9.49 0.03 -14.36
CA ALA A 286 10.85 -0.50 -14.35
C ALA A 286 10.92 -1.87 -15.02
N VAL A 287 9.98 -2.77 -14.72
CA VAL A 287 9.88 -4.08 -15.39
C VAL A 287 9.70 -3.90 -16.90
N ALA A 288 8.81 -3.00 -17.35
CA ALA A 288 8.66 -2.71 -18.77
C ALA A 288 9.96 -2.18 -19.40
N SER A 289 10.67 -1.27 -18.71
CA SER A 289 11.95 -0.71 -19.17
C SER A 289 13.03 -1.79 -19.30
N VAL A 290 13.18 -2.66 -18.30
CA VAL A 290 14.13 -3.78 -18.31
C VAL A 290 13.81 -4.75 -19.45
N LEU A 291 12.55 -5.12 -19.64
CA LEU A 291 12.14 -6.04 -20.71
C LEU A 291 12.37 -5.47 -22.11
N LEU A 292 12.27 -4.15 -22.27
CA LEU A 292 12.56 -3.44 -23.53
C LEU A 292 14.06 -3.21 -23.75
N SER A 293 14.82 -3.06 -22.68
CA SER A 293 16.27 -2.88 -22.73
C SER A 293 16.96 -4.21 -23.07
N ARG A 294 17.75 -4.21 -24.15
CA ARG A 294 18.57 -5.39 -24.53
C ARG A 294 19.90 -5.46 -23.79
N ASN A 295 20.12 -4.58 -22.81
CA ASN A 295 21.41 -4.42 -22.13
C ASN A 295 21.44 -5.23 -20.83
N GLU A 296 22.38 -6.17 -20.74
CA GLU A 296 22.65 -6.98 -19.54
C GLU A 296 23.14 -6.15 -18.32
N GLU A 297 23.50 -4.88 -18.51
CA GLU A 297 24.04 -4.02 -17.44
C GLU A 297 22.97 -3.37 -16.55
N SER A 298 21.71 -3.29 -16.99
CA SER A 298 20.64 -2.65 -16.20
C SER A 298 19.91 -3.70 -15.36
N THR A 299 20.08 -3.64 -14.04
CA THR A 299 19.32 -4.47 -13.09
C THR A 299 17.96 -3.83 -12.79
N LEU A 300 16.95 -4.65 -12.49
CA LEU A 300 15.62 -4.16 -12.08
C LEU A 300 15.71 -3.17 -10.93
N SER A 301 16.53 -3.46 -9.92
CA SER A 301 16.72 -2.57 -8.77
C SER A 301 17.32 -1.22 -9.15
N ALA A 302 18.26 -1.18 -10.10
CA ALA A 302 18.84 0.06 -10.59
C ALA A 302 17.81 0.92 -11.35
N GLU A 303 16.96 0.28 -12.17
CA GLU A 303 15.93 0.99 -12.92
C GLU A 303 14.81 1.49 -12.00
N ILE A 304 14.41 0.71 -10.98
CA ILE A 304 13.50 1.18 -9.92
C ILE A 304 14.10 2.41 -9.24
N ALA A 305 15.35 2.34 -8.76
CA ALA A 305 15.99 3.45 -8.06
C ALA A 305 16.05 4.73 -8.91
N LYS A 306 16.35 4.59 -10.20
CA LYS A 306 16.34 5.69 -11.17
C LYS A 306 14.93 6.28 -11.32
N LEU A 307 13.91 5.46 -11.51
CA LEU A 307 12.53 5.95 -11.67
C LEU A 307 11.99 6.61 -10.39
N LYS A 308 12.37 6.10 -9.20
CA LYS A 308 12.00 6.71 -7.91
C LYS A 308 12.69 8.06 -7.65
N SER A 309 13.81 8.33 -8.32
CA SER A 309 14.63 9.54 -8.07
C SER A 309 13.91 10.85 -8.39
N ASP A 310 14.42 11.94 -7.80
CA ASP A 310 13.96 13.32 -8.05
C ASP A 310 14.03 13.71 -9.54
N ASP A 311 14.92 13.08 -10.32
CA ASP A 311 15.09 13.35 -11.74
C ASP A 311 14.02 12.70 -12.63
N TYR A 312 13.17 11.83 -12.06
CA TYR A 312 12.08 11.13 -12.76
C TYR A 312 10.74 11.34 -12.05
N PHE A 313 10.25 10.38 -11.26
CA PHE A 313 8.92 10.46 -10.65
C PHE A 313 8.90 11.12 -9.28
N ALA A 314 10.09 11.44 -8.71
CA ALA A 314 10.24 12.16 -7.44
C ALA A 314 9.24 11.66 -6.37
N LEU A 315 9.26 10.36 -6.12
CA LEU A 315 8.21 9.63 -5.39
C LEU A 315 7.92 10.23 -4.00
N ASP A 316 8.94 10.80 -3.37
CA ASP A 316 8.90 11.44 -2.06
C ASP A 316 8.36 12.89 -2.06
N ARG A 317 8.32 13.56 -3.22
CA ARG A 317 8.01 15.00 -3.33
C ARG A 317 6.79 15.30 -4.19
N GLU A 318 6.54 14.52 -5.25
CA GLU A 318 5.42 14.78 -6.14
C GLU A 318 4.12 14.15 -5.59
N ILE A 319 3.15 15.01 -5.30
CA ILE A 319 1.81 14.60 -4.86
C ILE A 319 1.02 13.99 -6.05
N ARG A 320 1.33 14.37 -7.29
CA ARG A 320 0.73 13.81 -8.50
C ARG A 320 1.76 12.99 -9.21
#